data_AF-A0A7K6Q8G0-F1
#
_entry.id   AF-A0A7K6Q8G0-F1
#
_cell.length_a   1.000
_cell.length_b   1.000
_cell.length_c   1.000
_cell.angle_alpha   90.00
_cell.angle_beta   90.00
_cell.angle_gamma   90.00
#
_symmetry.space_group_name_H-M   'P 1'
#
loop_
_entity.id
_entity.type
_entity.pdbx_description
1 polymer ?
#
loop_
_entity_poly.entity_id
_entity_poly.type
_entity_poly.pdbx_seq_one_letter_code
_entity_poly.pdbx_strand_id
1 'polypeptide(L)' 'GAAGEAPTAPRGGEEAEAPLRNPRPGREGAKAGPRGRFTESGIVYSRDLDLKKPLYQRTAAYGHFGRDSFPWEVPKKLKY' A
#
# COMPACT_ATOMS: atom_id res chain seq x y z
N GLY A 1 19.34 -53.70 27.44
CA GLY A 1 18.24 -54.41 26.77
C GLY A 1 17.22 -53.38 26.33
N ALA A 2 16.87 -53.44 25.05
CA ALA A 2 15.76 -52.76 24.37
C ALA A 2 15.72 -51.22 24.41
N ALA A 3 16.38 -50.63 23.41
CA ALA A 3 15.95 -49.37 22.81
C ALA A 3 14.55 -49.57 22.20
N GLY A 4 13.61 -48.69 22.51
CA GLY A 4 12.33 -48.60 21.82
C GLY A 4 12.48 -47.69 20.61
N GLU A 5 12.38 -48.29 19.42
CA GLU A 5 12.36 -47.63 18.12
C GLU A 5 11.11 -46.74 17.92
N ALA A 6 11.28 -45.76 17.04
CA ALA A 6 10.34 -44.70 16.69
C ALA A 6 9.02 -45.19 16.04
N PRO A 7 8.08 -44.27 15.82
CA PRO A 7 7.69 -44.06 14.43
C PRO A 7 8.06 -42.67 13.92
N THR A 8 8.97 -42.67 12.94
CA THR A 8 9.25 -41.58 12.01
C THR A 8 7.96 -40.99 11.47
N ALA A 9 7.71 -39.72 11.77
CA ALA A 9 6.66 -38.95 11.08
C ALA A 9 7.05 -38.82 9.60
N PRO A 10 6.14 -39.08 8.65
CA PRO A 10 6.42 -38.81 7.25
C PRO A 10 6.58 -37.30 7.06
N ARG A 11 7.81 -36.89 6.78
CA ARG A 11 8.17 -35.55 6.28
C ARG A 11 7.69 -35.45 4.83
N GLY A 12 6.37 -35.43 4.64
CA GLY A 12 5.73 -35.13 3.38
C GLY A 12 5.78 -33.63 3.17
N GLY A 13 6.88 -33.13 2.61
CA GLY A 13 6.89 -31.84 1.95
C GLY A 13 5.96 -31.94 0.75
N GLU A 14 4.70 -31.53 0.92
CA GLU A 14 3.88 -31.14 -0.21
C GLU A 14 4.43 -29.80 -0.70
N GLU A 15 5.45 -29.90 -1.54
CA GLU A 15 5.89 -28.78 -2.36
C GLU A 15 4.70 -28.41 -3.24
N ALA A 16 3.95 -27.40 -2.81
CA ALA A 16 2.97 -26.75 -3.65
C ALA A 16 3.71 -26.30 -4.92
N GLU A 17 3.55 -27.05 -6.01
CA GLU A 17 3.99 -26.65 -7.34
C GLU A 17 3.29 -25.32 -7.65
N ALA A 18 4.02 -24.23 -7.42
CA ALA A 18 3.60 -22.92 -7.88
C ALA A 18 3.48 -23.01 -9.40
N PRO A 19 2.35 -22.63 -10.03
CA PRO A 19 2.21 -22.73 -11.47
C PRO A 19 3.35 -21.95 -12.12
N LEU A 20 4.03 -22.56 -13.10
CA LEU A 20 5.09 -21.94 -13.90
C LEU A 20 4.67 -20.52 -14.24
N ARG A 21 5.28 -19.56 -13.54
CA ARG A 21 4.98 -18.15 -13.70
C ARG A 21 5.48 -17.78 -15.09
N ASN A 22 4.55 -17.53 -16.01
CA ASN A 22 4.87 -17.04 -17.34
C ASN A 22 5.93 -15.93 -17.23
N PRO A 23 7.04 -16.01 -17.99
CA PRO A 23 8.08 -15.00 -17.93
C PRO A 23 7.43 -13.65 -18.21
N ARG A 24 7.60 -12.70 -17.29
CA ARG A 24 7.13 -11.33 -17.50
C ARG A 24 7.80 -10.84 -18.79
N PRO A 25 7.05 -10.33 -19.79
CA PRO A 25 7.66 -9.74 -20.96
C PRO A 25 8.63 -8.65 -20.47
N GLY A 26 9.86 -8.72 -21.00
CA GLY A 26 10.94 -7.80 -20.66
C GLY A 26 10.41 -6.38 -20.69
N ARG A 27 10.70 -5.63 -19.62
CA ARG A 27 10.30 -4.24 -19.47
C ARG A 27 11.18 -3.38 -20.38
N GLU A 28 11.05 -3.57 -21.68
CA GLU A 28 11.82 -2.84 -22.66
C GLU A 28 11.30 -1.41 -22.71
N GLY A 29 12.16 -0.47 -22.28
CA GLY A 29 12.13 0.91 -22.74
C GLY A 29 10.85 1.70 -22.51
N ALA A 30 10.24 1.68 -21.32
CA ALA A 30 9.29 2.71 -20.94
C ALA A 30 10.01 4.07 -20.94
N LYS A 31 10.03 4.76 -22.09
CA LYS A 31 10.45 6.16 -22.19
C LYS A 31 9.60 6.92 -21.18
N ALA A 32 10.24 7.45 -20.15
CA ALA A 32 9.57 8.34 -19.21
C ALA A 32 8.99 9.50 -20.04
N GLY A 33 7.67 9.49 -20.21
CA GLY A 33 6.95 10.59 -20.81
C GLY A 33 7.18 11.88 -20.02
N PRO A 34 6.80 13.06 -20.56
CA PRO A 34 6.93 14.31 -19.83
C PRO A 34 6.30 14.14 -18.45
N ARG A 35 7.12 14.32 -17.39
CA ARG A 35 6.66 14.22 -16.01
C ARG A 35 5.47 15.17 -15.87
N GLY A 36 4.29 14.60 -15.62
CA GLY A 36 3.03 15.35 -15.56
C GLY A 36 3.22 16.60 -14.72
N ARG A 37 2.97 17.77 -15.33
CA ARG A 37 3.01 19.04 -14.62
C ARG A 37 1.86 19.01 -13.62
N PHE A 38 2.17 18.97 -12.33
CA PHE A 38 1.17 19.14 -11.29
C PHE A 38 0.44 20.47 -11.53
N THR A 39 -0.88 20.41 -11.64
CA THR A 39 -1.70 21.61 -11.79
C THR A 39 -1.63 22.44 -10.52
N GLU A 40 -1.92 23.73 -10.64
CA GLU A 40 -1.97 24.65 -9.49
C GLU A 40 -2.90 24.14 -8.40
N SER A 41 -4.01 23.50 -8.78
CA SER A 41 -4.97 22.88 -7.85
C SER A 41 -4.32 21.85 -6.93
N GLY A 42 -3.46 20.97 -7.44
CA GLY A 42 -2.80 19.95 -6.63
C GLY A 42 -1.85 20.54 -5.58
N ILE A 43 -1.19 21.65 -5.91
CA ILE A 43 -0.31 22.37 -4.98
C ILE A 43 -1.14 23.07 -3.89
N VAL A 44 -2.27 23.68 -4.27
CA VAL A 44 -3.18 24.35 -3.34
C VAL A 44 -3.76 23.35 -2.33
N TYR A 45 -4.27 22.19 -2.79
CA TYR A 45 -4.78 21.16 -1.87
C TYR A 45 -3.72 20.62 -0.92
N SER A 46 -2.50 20.41 -1.39
CA SER A 46 -1.40 19.91 -0.53
C SER A 46 -1.04 20.91 0.57
N ARG A 47 -1.14 22.22 0.31
CA ARG A 47 -0.90 23.28 1.30
C ARG A 47 -2.07 23.42 2.26
N ASP A 48 -3.29 23.48 1.73
CA ASP A 48 -4.50 23.71 2.53
C ASP A 48 -4.82 22.55 3.48
N LEU A 49 -4.56 21.32 3.04
CA LEU A 49 -4.81 20.10 3.82
C LEU A 49 -3.54 19.56 4.49
N ASP A 50 -2.42 20.27 4.38
CA ASP A 50 -1.14 19.93 5.00
C ASP A 50 -0.71 18.46 4.81
N LEU A 51 -0.89 17.96 3.59
CA LEU A 51 -0.69 16.55 3.22
C LEU A 51 0.79 16.12 3.28
N LYS A 52 1.71 17.04 3.56
CA LYS A 52 3.13 16.71 3.75
C LYS A 52 3.45 16.19 5.14
N LYS A 53 2.54 16.39 6.10
CA LYS A 53 2.70 15.85 7.46
C LYS A 53 2.58 14.33 7.48
N PRO A 54 3.28 13.64 8.40
CA PRO A 54 3.16 12.19 8.58
C PRO A 54 1.83 11.84 9.29
N LEU A 55 0.71 12.00 8.59
CA LEU A 55 -0.65 11.74 9.11
C LEU A 55 -1.29 10.45 8.57
N TYR A 56 -0.69 9.85 7.54
CA TYR A 56 -1.23 8.69 6.80
C TYR A 56 -1.37 7.42 7.64
N GLN A 57 -0.54 7.24 8.65
CA GLN A 57 -0.63 6.08 9.54
C GLN A 57 -1.94 6.08 10.33
N ARG A 58 -2.44 7.26 10.72
CA ARG A 58 -3.69 7.38 11.50
C ARG A 58 -4.93 7.17 10.65
N THR A 59 -4.86 7.50 9.35
CA THR A 59 -5.97 7.31 8.40
C THR A 59 -6.15 5.85 7.98
N ALA A 60 -5.12 5.01 8.14
CA ALA A 60 -5.15 3.61 7.71
C ALA A 60 -6.03 2.70 8.59
N ALA A 61 -6.49 3.19 9.74
CA ALA A 61 -7.32 2.45 10.67
C ALA A 61 -8.61 3.22 10.98
N TYR A 62 -9.73 2.50 11.04
CA TYR A 62 -11.06 3.03 11.38
C TYR A 62 -11.61 4.06 10.38
N GLY A 63 -11.12 4.04 9.14
CA GLY A 63 -11.60 4.90 8.05
C GLY A 63 -10.90 6.26 7.96
N HIS A 64 -10.99 6.85 6.76
CA HIS A 64 -10.34 8.12 6.42
C HIS A 64 -11.16 9.37 6.82
N PHE A 65 -12.46 9.21 7.06
CA PHE A 65 -13.42 10.29 7.28
C PHE A 65 -14.14 10.19 8.63
N GLY A 66 -14.79 11.27 9.07
CA GLY A 66 -15.63 11.30 10.28
C GLY A 66 -14.85 11.44 11.58
N ARG A 67 -13.61 11.96 11.50
CA ARG A 67 -12.72 12.17 12.65
C ARG A 67 -12.17 13.59 12.62
N ASP A 68 -12.50 14.39 13.63
CA ASP A 68 -12.10 15.81 13.73
C ASP A 68 -10.59 16.08 13.75
N SER A 69 -9.77 15.02 13.80
CA SER A 69 -8.30 15.10 13.77
C SER A 69 -7.71 15.34 12.37
N PHE A 70 -8.52 15.37 11.32
CA PHE A 70 -8.05 15.55 9.94
C PHE A 70 -8.45 16.91 9.34
N PRO A 71 -7.55 17.54 8.58
CA PRO A 71 -7.78 18.89 8.04
C PRO A 71 -8.87 18.96 6.97
N TRP A 72 -9.18 17.85 6.29
CA TRP A 72 -10.27 17.78 5.32
C TRP A 72 -11.67 17.67 5.94
N GLU A 73 -11.76 17.35 7.23
CA GLU A 73 -13.03 17.33 7.96
C GLU A 73 -13.47 18.73 8.39
N VAL A 74 -12.56 19.73 8.32
CA VAL A 74 -12.87 21.11 8.68
C VAL A 74 -13.46 21.84 7.45
N PRO A 75 -14.76 22.18 7.44
CA PRO A 75 -15.38 22.84 6.31
C PRO A 75 -14.82 24.25 6.13
N LYS A 76 -14.50 24.61 4.88
CA LYS A 76 -14.10 25.97 4.53
C LYS A 76 -15.32 26.89 4.55
N LYS A 77 -15.17 28.08 5.12
CA LYS A 77 -16.19 29.14 5.05
C LYS A 77 -16.31 29.60 3.60
N LEU A 78 -17.50 29.44 3.03
CA LEU A 78 -17.81 29.94 1.69
C LEU A 78 -18.07 31.44 1.77
N LYS A 79 -17.48 32.18 0.83
CA LYS A 79 -17.85 33.58 0.58
C LYS A 79 -18.86 33.57 -0.57
N TYR A 80 -20.02 34.15 -0.33
CA TYR A 80 -21.09 34.34 -1.30
C TYR A 80 -21.35 35.83 -1.47
#